data_AF-A0A9D4BKI7-F1
#
_entry.id   AF-A0A9D4BKI7-F1
#
_cell.length_a   1.000
_cell.length_b   1.000
_cell.length_c   1.000
_cell.angle_alpha   90.00
_cell.angle_beta   90.00
_cell.angle_gamma   90.00
#
_symmetry.space_group_name_H-M   'P 1'
#
loop_
_entity.id
_entity.type
_entity.pdbx_description
1 polymer ?
#
loop_
_entity_poly.entity_id
_entity_poly.type
_entity_poly.pdbx_seq_one_letter_code
_entity_poly.pdbx_strand_id
1 'polypeptide(L)'
;MSEYKALVSDLKLGETLFQQAEESSKFCDVVIVYGLPDDMKQIWVHWCVLVQCPYFEAMFRSGLEEKQQGKIFITESLHEEAVSAVIGFLYKGEVNLEYRLIGDVLNAADYFQFGDLHEVCKRYLLTVPLTTENCVELLTIAGRYNFEDIQTRAITYITNNLIQIIEHPANSKAMTDIIMTQIWDKANRDRKCQMTLFNFCRTWLWCDVMNRKETFENLFCSLNLNETSHEFFQSLSYDYVQTFKKCRKFYVHFNSQNFQTRLTFTADTIGVVLLVAKIPQLHKSGGIYAYAIGTERWSFLTRLPRELREFDYNKYCIGVDPIGKFIYVIRQREHYISKHSAVLEIPSHRYDCEQNTWELETYTLNIKDERQVSIEGIVCDKTGTFLIAETRMRKRQYKNVQLLACREDTTLVEVALVPNICKRWYSSCDIKYCVVGDSCIIVLCTDIEIGHRTIKISVTNTNMPQTNICKTIKESHIGYNARFETNEMLYSNGARGIIFRFGSEHHREVSLSPVQCTTVEGEVLPRYRGDEEGVQLDNILTGNGENVVSVYDRHTQTLRVIDCITKEQHLAPPFPYDFQDCTLVHANLAARLLKCRIDCPHCLFEIKSDIN
;
A
#
# COMPACT_ATOMS: atom_id res chain seq x y z
N MET A 1 50.51 -14.18 43.93
CA MET A 1 49.60 -13.36 43.09
C MET A 1 48.79 -12.37 43.92
N SER A 2 48.17 -12.76 45.05
CA SER A 2 47.57 -11.78 45.98
C SER A 2 48.59 -10.78 46.56
N GLU A 3 49.82 -11.23 46.83
CA GLU A 3 50.93 -10.35 47.25
C GLU A 3 51.38 -9.34 46.17
N TYR A 4 51.19 -9.65 44.87
CA TYR A 4 51.58 -8.76 43.77
C TYR A 4 50.56 -7.64 43.54
N LYS A 5 49.25 -7.94 43.66
CA LYS A 5 48.19 -6.92 43.68
C LYS A 5 48.41 -5.91 44.82
N ALA A 6 48.86 -6.39 45.99
CA ALA A 6 49.18 -5.53 47.13
C ALA A 6 50.44 -4.65 46.92
N LEU A 7 51.42 -5.12 46.13
CA LEU A 7 52.67 -4.39 45.88
C LEU A 7 52.50 -3.27 44.84
N VAL A 8 51.73 -3.51 43.77
CA VAL A 8 51.42 -2.50 42.74
C VAL A 8 50.42 -1.47 43.26
N SER A 9 49.57 -1.83 44.24
CA SER A 9 48.69 -0.89 44.93
C SER A 9 49.41 0.09 45.87
N ASP A 10 50.73 -0.05 46.07
CA ASP A 10 51.52 1.01 46.69
C ASP A 10 51.64 2.16 45.66
N LEU A 11 50.86 3.23 45.85
CA LEU A 11 50.70 4.33 44.88
C LEU A 11 52.04 4.80 44.28
N LYS A 12 53.10 4.83 45.09
CA LYS A 12 54.44 5.23 44.65
C LYS A 12 55.06 4.31 43.61
N LEU A 13 54.89 2.99 43.76
CA LEU A 13 55.42 2.01 42.80
C LEU A 13 54.59 2.05 41.50
N GLY A 14 53.26 2.12 41.61
CA GLY A 14 52.35 2.26 40.48
C GLY A 14 52.66 3.50 39.63
N GLU A 15 52.82 4.67 40.27
CA GLU A 15 53.20 5.93 39.60
C GLU A 15 54.57 5.83 38.92
N THR A 16 55.57 5.23 39.57
CA THR A 16 56.91 5.07 38.99
C THR A 16 56.88 4.17 37.75
N LEU A 17 56.14 3.06 37.80
CA LEU A 17 55.99 2.15 36.66
C LEU A 17 55.15 2.78 35.54
N PHE A 18 54.17 3.63 35.87
CA PHE A 18 53.40 4.37 34.88
C PHE A 18 54.28 5.38 34.13
N GLN A 19 55.13 6.12 34.85
CA GLN A 19 56.07 7.06 34.22
C GLN A 19 57.04 6.32 33.28
N GLN A 20 57.52 5.13 33.68
CA GLN A 20 58.35 4.30 32.79
C GLN A 20 57.62 3.89 31.52
N ALA A 21 56.31 3.60 31.61
CA ALA A 21 55.48 3.28 30.45
C ALA A 21 55.30 4.50 29.52
N GLU A 22 55.02 5.69 30.08
CA GLU A 22 54.90 6.94 29.31
C GLU A 22 56.21 7.31 28.59
N GLU A 23 57.36 7.08 29.23
CA GLU A 23 58.68 7.32 28.65
C GLU A 23 59.14 6.21 27.69
N SER A 24 58.33 5.16 27.47
CA SER A 24 58.68 3.98 26.66
C SER A 24 60.02 3.37 27.08
N SER A 25 60.18 3.19 28.40
CA SER A 25 61.42 2.73 29.01
C SER A 25 61.81 1.32 28.56
N LYS A 26 63.11 1.03 28.54
CA LYS A 26 63.68 -0.30 28.25
C LYS A 26 63.25 -1.41 29.22
N PHE A 27 62.58 -1.06 30.32
CA PHE A 27 62.09 -2.00 31.33
C PHE A 27 60.67 -2.50 31.03
N CYS A 28 59.96 -1.91 30.07
CA CYS A 28 58.70 -2.45 29.57
C CYS A 28 58.95 -3.76 28.81
N ASP A 29 58.18 -4.79 29.14
CA ASP A 29 58.37 -6.16 28.63
C ASP A 29 57.28 -6.58 27.63
N VAL A 30 56.32 -5.69 27.33
CA VAL A 30 55.30 -5.92 26.30
C VAL A 30 54.80 -4.61 25.67
N VAL A 31 54.39 -4.68 24.40
CA VAL A 31 53.80 -3.56 23.67
C VAL A 31 52.37 -3.89 23.27
N ILE A 32 51.43 -3.01 23.61
CA ILE A 32 50.05 -3.07 23.12
C ILE A 32 49.95 -2.25 21.84
N VAL A 33 49.44 -2.87 20.78
CA VAL A 33 49.19 -2.25 19.47
C VAL A 33 47.68 -2.18 19.24
N TYR A 34 47.14 -1.00 18.95
CA TYR A 34 45.70 -0.75 18.79
C TYR A 34 45.44 0.37 17.79
N GLY A 35 44.20 0.54 17.34
CA GLY A 35 43.81 1.56 16.37
C GLY A 35 43.34 0.93 15.05
N LEU A 36 43.12 1.78 14.05
CA LEU A 36 42.70 1.35 12.71
C LEU A 36 43.92 0.84 11.92
N PRO A 37 43.74 -0.05 10.92
CA PRO A 37 44.85 -0.58 10.12
C PRO A 37 45.76 0.50 9.52
N ASP A 38 45.19 1.66 9.20
CA ASP A 38 45.89 2.80 8.60
C ASP A 38 46.47 3.79 9.63
N ASP A 39 46.16 3.65 10.93
CA ASP A 39 46.65 4.49 12.04
C ASP A 39 46.82 3.66 13.33
N MET A 40 47.77 2.72 13.31
CA MET A 40 48.08 1.87 14.46
C MET A 40 48.98 2.61 15.46
N LYS A 41 48.55 2.63 16.72
CA LYS A 41 49.27 3.19 17.87
C LYS A 41 49.90 2.09 18.71
N GLN A 42 50.93 2.44 19.48
CA GLN A 42 51.69 1.51 20.31
C GLN A 42 51.89 2.10 21.71
N ILE A 43 51.64 1.30 22.75
CA ILE A 43 51.93 1.65 24.15
C ILE A 43 52.82 0.56 24.74
N TRP A 44 53.95 0.97 25.31
CA TRP A 44 54.87 0.11 26.06
C TRP A 44 54.38 -0.04 27.49
N VAL A 45 54.23 -1.28 27.97
CA VAL A 45 53.68 -1.56 29.30
C VAL A 45 54.40 -2.76 29.96
N HIS A 46 54.01 -3.06 31.20
CA HIS A 46 54.58 -4.14 32.00
C HIS A 46 53.56 -5.27 32.19
N TRP A 47 53.94 -6.52 31.90
CA TRP A 47 53.09 -7.70 32.14
C TRP A 47 52.65 -7.79 33.59
N CYS A 48 53.54 -7.49 34.54
CA CYS A 48 53.23 -7.54 35.97
C CYS A 48 52.08 -6.60 36.38
N VAL A 49 51.84 -5.54 35.59
CA VAL A 49 50.71 -4.62 35.77
C VAL A 49 49.49 -5.11 35.00
N LEU A 50 49.65 -5.56 33.75
CA LEU A 50 48.54 -6.02 32.90
C LEU A 50 47.79 -7.21 33.49
N VAL A 51 48.48 -8.18 34.09
CA VAL A 51 47.87 -9.40 34.66
C VAL A 51 46.89 -9.14 35.80
N GLN A 52 46.74 -7.89 36.25
CA GLN A 52 45.68 -7.50 37.18
C GLN A 52 44.29 -7.50 36.52
N CYS A 53 44.22 -7.35 35.20
CA CYS A 53 43.01 -7.42 34.38
C CYS A 53 42.79 -8.87 33.88
N PRO A 54 41.58 -9.43 34.00
CA PRO A 54 41.29 -10.82 33.64
C PRO A 54 41.64 -11.19 32.19
N TYR A 55 41.39 -10.30 31.24
CA TYR A 55 41.71 -10.51 29.82
C TYR A 55 43.20 -10.77 29.59
N PHE A 56 44.06 -9.91 30.15
CA PHE A 56 45.51 -10.06 30.01
C PHE A 56 46.06 -11.19 30.90
N GLU A 57 45.46 -11.46 32.05
CA GLU A 57 45.81 -12.62 32.89
C GLU A 57 45.59 -13.94 32.12
N ALA A 58 44.44 -14.07 31.46
CA ALA A 58 44.12 -15.25 30.64
C ALA A 58 45.10 -15.40 29.47
N MET A 59 45.40 -14.31 28.77
CA MET A 59 46.39 -14.27 27.69
C MET A 59 47.80 -14.64 28.18
N PHE A 60 48.19 -14.19 29.37
CA PHE A 60 49.49 -14.53 29.95
C PHE A 60 49.62 -16.02 30.34
N ARG A 61 48.49 -16.64 30.74
CA ARG A 61 48.41 -18.05 31.16
C ARG A 61 48.27 -19.03 30.01
N SER A 62 47.61 -18.63 28.92
CA SER A 62 47.28 -19.52 27.79
C SER A 62 48.50 -19.97 26.98
N GLY A 63 49.67 -19.32 27.16
CA GLY A 63 50.91 -19.70 26.47
C GLY A 63 50.92 -19.39 24.98
N LEU A 64 50.02 -18.50 24.52
CA LEU A 64 49.90 -18.06 23.13
C LEU A 64 51.13 -17.27 22.64
N GLU A 65 51.23 -17.10 21.31
CA GLU A 65 52.35 -16.44 20.63
C GLU A 65 52.64 -15.03 21.17
N GLU A 66 51.64 -14.29 21.67
CA GLU A 66 51.80 -12.92 22.19
C GLU A 66 52.80 -12.86 23.36
N LYS A 67 52.85 -13.92 24.19
CA LYS A 67 53.83 -14.03 25.28
C LYS A 67 55.26 -14.23 24.76
N GLN A 68 55.41 -14.87 23.60
CA GLN A 68 56.72 -15.12 22.98
C GLN A 68 57.15 -13.96 22.06
N GLN A 69 56.20 -13.23 21.48
CA GLN A 69 56.42 -12.12 20.54
C GLN A 69 56.58 -10.75 21.23
N GLY A 70 56.13 -10.60 22.49
CA GLY A 70 56.21 -9.35 23.23
C GLY A 70 55.30 -8.23 22.71
N LYS A 71 54.30 -8.59 21.88
CA LYS A 71 53.32 -7.67 21.31
C LYS A 71 51.92 -8.24 21.46
N ILE A 72 50.98 -7.38 21.84
CA ILE A 72 49.55 -7.68 21.95
C ILE A 72 48.81 -6.82 20.94
N PHE A 73 48.05 -7.43 20.03
CA PHE A 73 47.23 -6.71 19.07
C PHE A 73 45.78 -6.66 19.56
N ILE A 74 45.27 -5.45 19.79
CA ILE A 74 43.84 -5.23 20.05
C ILE A 74 43.15 -5.11 18.70
N THR A 75 42.30 -6.08 18.39
CA THR A 75 41.58 -6.15 17.10
C THR A 75 40.31 -5.32 17.09
N GLU A 76 39.77 -4.98 18.26
CA GLU A 76 38.58 -4.15 18.41
C GLU A 76 38.91 -2.67 18.18
N SER A 77 38.03 -1.94 17.51
CA SER A 77 38.19 -0.51 17.28
C SER A 77 37.86 0.28 18.56
N LEU A 78 38.82 0.35 19.48
CA LEU A 78 38.71 1.14 20.72
C LEU A 78 39.31 2.54 20.56
N HIS A 79 38.64 3.54 21.14
CA HIS A 79 39.16 4.91 21.22
C HIS A 79 40.43 4.96 22.10
N GLU A 80 41.38 5.81 21.69
CA GLU A 80 42.68 5.93 22.36
C GLU A 80 42.55 6.34 23.82
N GLU A 81 41.70 7.31 24.11
CA GLU A 81 41.44 7.80 25.46
C GLU A 81 40.89 6.69 26.36
N ALA A 82 40.08 5.77 25.80
CA ALA A 82 39.52 4.64 26.53
C ALA A 82 40.57 3.58 26.83
N VAL A 83 41.44 3.25 25.88
CA VAL A 83 42.57 2.32 26.10
C VAL A 83 43.52 2.91 27.15
N SER A 84 43.86 4.20 27.03
CA SER A 84 44.71 4.90 27.99
C SER A 84 44.09 4.94 29.39
N ALA A 85 42.77 5.16 29.50
CA ALA A 85 42.06 5.12 30.78
C ALA A 85 42.14 3.73 31.45
N VAL A 86 41.95 2.65 30.68
CA VAL A 86 42.08 1.28 31.19
C VAL A 86 43.50 1.00 31.69
N ILE A 87 44.51 1.34 30.88
CA ILE A 87 45.91 1.12 31.26
C ILE A 87 46.28 1.97 32.47
N GLY A 88 45.97 3.28 32.46
CA GLY A 88 46.21 4.16 33.59
C GLY A 88 45.57 3.67 34.89
N PHE A 89 44.35 3.13 34.81
CA PHE A 89 43.67 2.54 35.96
C PHE A 89 44.41 1.32 36.52
N LEU A 90 45.00 0.47 35.66
CA LEU A 90 45.81 -0.67 36.12
C LEU A 90 47.07 -0.26 36.89
N TYR A 91 47.65 0.90 36.57
CA TYR A 91 48.84 1.42 37.26
C TYR A 91 48.49 2.21 38.53
N LYS A 92 47.45 3.04 38.49
CA LYS A 92 47.17 4.04 39.54
C LYS A 92 46.03 3.63 40.48
N GLY A 93 45.16 2.72 40.06
CA GLY A 93 43.93 2.37 40.78
C GLY A 93 42.84 3.44 40.75
N GLU A 94 43.06 4.54 40.03
CA GLU A 94 42.12 5.64 39.83
C GLU A 94 42.02 6.03 38.34
N VAL A 95 40.88 6.60 37.96
CA VAL A 95 40.61 7.05 36.59
C VAL A 95 39.81 8.34 36.63
N ASN A 96 40.20 9.30 35.81
CA ASN A 96 39.43 10.53 35.60
C ASN A 96 38.37 10.28 34.53
N LEU A 97 37.10 10.27 34.94
CA LEU A 97 35.98 10.04 34.05
C LEU A 97 35.32 11.37 33.67
N GLU A 98 35.20 11.60 32.37
CA GLU A 98 34.37 12.64 31.78
C GLU A 98 33.12 12.00 31.17
N TYR A 99 31.96 12.64 31.34
CA TYR A 99 30.70 12.12 30.82
C TYR A 99 30.76 11.79 29.32
N ARG A 100 31.40 12.64 28.51
CA ARG A 100 31.53 12.45 27.06
C ARG A 100 32.36 11.22 26.65
N LEU A 101 33.27 10.73 27.51
CA LEU A 101 34.17 9.61 27.22
C LEU A 101 33.70 8.30 27.85
N ILE A 102 32.69 8.35 28.74
CA ILE A 102 32.35 7.20 29.56
C ILE A 102 31.80 6.02 28.75
N GLY A 103 31.11 6.29 27.64
CA GLY A 103 30.63 5.25 26.73
C GLY A 103 31.78 4.43 26.13
N ASP A 104 32.87 5.10 25.76
CA ASP A 104 34.07 4.48 25.19
C ASP A 104 34.88 3.74 26.25
N VAL A 105 35.01 4.32 27.45
CA VAL A 105 35.67 3.66 28.59
C VAL A 105 34.92 2.40 29.01
N LEU A 106 33.59 2.43 29.04
CA LEU A 106 32.77 1.24 29.30
C LEU A 106 32.93 0.18 28.21
N ASN A 107 33.02 0.59 26.93
CA ASN A 107 33.22 -0.34 25.82
C ASN A 107 34.59 -1.05 25.94
N ALA A 108 35.64 -0.29 26.28
CA ALA A 108 36.95 -0.86 26.54
C ALA A 108 36.94 -1.77 27.77
N ALA A 109 36.30 -1.35 28.87
CA ALA A 109 36.19 -2.15 30.09
C ALA A 109 35.48 -3.49 29.83
N ASP A 110 34.42 -3.50 29.03
CA ASP A 110 33.69 -4.71 28.64
C ASP A 110 34.56 -5.63 27.76
N TYR A 111 35.22 -5.08 26.74
CA TYR A 111 36.17 -5.82 25.89
C TYR A 111 37.29 -6.49 26.70
N PHE A 112 37.89 -5.76 27.65
CA PHE A 112 38.93 -6.28 28.55
C PHE A 112 38.37 -7.07 29.74
N GLN A 113 37.05 -7.29 29.82
CA GLN A 113 36.39 -8.00 30.92
C GLN A 113 36.75 -7.44 32.31
N PHE A 114 36.93 -6.12 32.40
CA PHE A 114 37.44 -5.45 33.59
C PHE A 114 36.32 -4.96 34.50
N GLY A 115 35.77 -5.88 35.29
CA GLY A 115 34.63 -5.62 36.17
C GLY A 115 34.83 -4.48 37.19
N ASP A 116 36.05 -4.29 37.70
CA ASP A 116 36.33 -3.21 38.66
C ASP A 116 36.13 -1.82 38.02
N LEU A 117 36.61 -1.63 36.79
CA LEU A 117 36.44 -0.39 36.05
C LEU A 117 34.97 -0.19 35.64
N HIS A 118 34.28 -1.26 35.30
CA HIS A 118 32.85 -1.25 35.02
C HIS A 118 32.04 -0.73 36.22
N GLU A 119 32.37 -1.19 37.44
CA GLU A 119 31.71 -0.75 38.68
C GLU A 119 32.06 0.70 39.05
N VAL A 120 33.29 1.17 38.76
CA VAL A 120 33.66 2.59 38.92
C VAL A 120 32.84 3.46 37.96
N CYS A 121 32.71 3.06 36.70
CA CYS A 121 31.89 3.76 35.70
C CYS A 121 30.42 3.80 36.12
N LYS A 122 29.86 2.68 36.59
CA LYS A 122 28.49 2.61 37.13
C LYS A 122 28.28 3.61 38.27
N ARG A 123 29.21 3.63 39.25
CA ARG A 123 29.15 4.56 40.39
C ARG A 123 29.22 6.02 39.94
N TYR A 124 30.05 6.35 38.97
CA TYR A 124 30.09 7.70 38.39
C TYR A 124 28.76 8.06 37.72
N LEU A 125 28.20 7.18 36.87
CA LEU A 125 26.92 7.44 36.19
C LEU A 125 25.75 7.65 37.18
N LEU A 126 25.81 7.02 38.36
CA LEU A 126 24.84 7.26 39.43
C LEU A 126 24.93 8.67 40.04
N THR A 127 26.09 9.34 40.00
CA THR A 127 26.21 10.72 40.51
C THR A 127 25.81 11.78 39.48
N VAL A 128 25.81 11.44 38.19
CA VAL A 128 25.41 12.35 37.11
C VAL A 128 23.94 12.75 37.27
N PRO A 129 23.60 14.06 37.27
CA PRO A 129 22.21 14.51 37.33
C PRO A 129 21.48 14.22 36.02
N LEU A 130 20.21 13.82 36.10
CA LEU A 130 19.37 13.60 34.91
C LEU A 130 18.82 14.94 34.41
N THR A 131 18.95 15.15 33.11
CA THR A 131 18.44 16.32 32.37
C THR A 131 17.65 15.85 31.15
N THR A 132 16.89 16.76 30.54
CA THR A 132 16.14 16.51 29.30
C THR A 132 17.06 16.16 28.12
N GLU A 133 18.33 16.55 28.18
CA GLU A 133 19.33 16.33 27.13
C GLU A 133 20.08 14.99 27.30
N ASN A 134 20.34 14.57 28.54
CA ASN A 134 21.20 13.40 28.81
C ASN A 134 20.43 12.11 29.16
N CYS A 135 19.13 12.20 29.49
CA CYS A 135 18.38 11.07 30.03
C CYS A 135 18.24 9.90 29.05
N VAL A 136 18.10 10.18 27.75
CA VAL A 136 17.97 9.16 26.70
C VAL A 136 19.30 8.44 26.47
N GLU A 137 20.40 9.19 26.45
CA GLU A 137 21.75 8.65 26.33
C GLU A 137 22.11 7.78 27.55
N LEU A 138 21.83 8.28 28.76
CA LEU A 138 22.03 7.52 30.00
C LEU A 138 21.23 6.21 30.02
N LEU A 139 19.97 6.24 29.56
CA LEU A 139 19.16 5.03 29.44
C LEU A 139 19.77 4.05 28.43
N THR A 140 20.28 4.55 27.30
CA THR A 140 20.92 3.73 26.27
C THR A 140 22.17 3.04 26.81
N ILE A 141 23.04 3.79 27.49
CA ILE A 141 24.26 3.25 28.13
C ILE A 141 23.87 2.21 29.18
N ALA A 142 22.93 2.54 30.07
CA ALA A 142 22.49 1.64 31.12
C ALA A 142 21.84 0.36 30.58
N GLY A 143 21.12 0.45 29.46
CA GLY A 143 20.57 -0.68 28.71
C GLY A 143 21.66 -1.61 28.19
N ARG A 144 22.66 -1.04 27.50
CA ARG A 144 23.77 -1.80 26.90
C ARG A 144 24.59 -2.59 27.92
N TYR A 145 24.87 -1.98 29.08
CA TYR A 145 25.73 -2.56 30.11
C TYR A 145 24.95 -3.16 31.30
N ASN A 146 23.62 -3.31 31.15
CA ASN A 146 22.72 -3.90 32.14
C ASN A 146 22.77 -3.25 33.56
N PHE A 147 22.83 -1.92 33.61
CA PHE A 147 22.76 -1.14 34.85
C PHE A 147 21.32 -0.85 35.27
N GLU A 148 20.63 -1.84 35.85
CA GLU A 148 19.20 -1.78 36.21
C GLU A 148 18.80 -0.56 37.05
N ASP A 149 19.64 -0.17 38.03
CA ASP A 149 19.39 0.98 38.91
C ASP A 149 19.31 2.29 38.11
N ILE A 150 20.20 2.45 37.13
CA ILE A 150 20.29 3.63 36.27
C ILE A 150 19.16 3.60 35.24
N GLN A 151 18.84 2.44 34.66
CA GLN A 151 17.71 2.28 33.75
C GLN A 151 16.40 2.70 34.43
N THR A 152 16.14 2.18 35.63
CA THR A 152 14.93 2.49 36.40
C THR A 152 14.82 3.99 36.68
N ARG A 153 15.94 4.62 37.09
CA ARG A 153 16.01 6.05 37.37
C ARG A 153 15.77 6.89 36.10
N ALA A 154 16.38 6.52 34.97
CA ALA A 154 16.23 7.22 33.70
C ALA A 154 14.81 7.07 33.11
N ILE A 155 14.23 5.85 33.10
CA ILE A 155 12.85 5.61 32.63
C ILE A 155 11.85 6.40 33.48
N THR A 156 12.05 6.45 34.79
CA THR A 156 11.18 7.22 35.69
C THR A 156 11.24 8.71 35.36
N TYR A 157 12.44 9.26 35.18
CA TYR A 157 12.63 10.66 34.80
C TYR A 157 12.03 10.96 33.41
N ILE A 158 12.28 10.09 32.42
CA ILE A 158 11.75 10.24 31.06
C ILE A 158 10.24 10.26 31.08
N THR A 159 9.62 9.33 31.81
CA THR A 159 8.16 9.30 31.87
C THR A 159 7.60 10.57 32.50
N ASN A 160 8.19 11.04 33.60
CA ASN A 160 7.66 12.19 34.34
C ASN A 160 7.81 13.51 33.58
N ASN A 161 8.75 13.59 32.61
CA ASN A 161 9.05 14.79 31.84
C ASN A 161 8.88 14.58 30.34
N LEU A 162 8.03 13.63 29.93
CA LEU A 162 7.94 13.11 28.57
C LEU A 162 7.82 14.23 27.52
N ILE A 163 6.91 15.19 27.72
CA ILE A 163 6.65 16.29 26.77
C ILE A 163 7.93 17.08 26.48
N GLN A 164 8.65 17.51 27.51
CA GLN A 164 9.87 18.30 27.36
C GLN A 164 10.98 17.51 26.65
N ILE A 165 11.00 16.18 26.84
CA ILE A 165 12.00 15.29 26.25
C ILE A 165 11.69 15.06 24.77
N ILE A 166 10.44 14.81 24.39
CA ILE A 166 10.06 14.58 22.99
C ILE A 166 10.07 15.88 22.17
N GLU A 167 9.89 17.04 22.79
CA GLU A 167 10.01 18.33 22.11
C GLU A 167 11.47 18.71 21.83
N HIS A 168 12.42 18.13 22.56
CA HIS A 168 13.83 18.43 22.36
C HIS A 168 14.38 17.75 21.09
N PRO A 169 14.88 18.49 20.09
CA PRO A 169 15.22 17.94 18.77
C PRO A 169 16.27 16.83 18.81
N ALA A 170 17.28 16.95 19.69
CA ALA A 170 18.38 15.99 19.80
C ALA A 170 17.91 14.58 20.19
N ASN A 171 16.79 14.48 20.91
CA ASN A 171 16.29 13.22 21.44
C ASN A 171 15.68 12.33 20.34
N SER A 172 15.20 12.90 19.23
CA SER A 172 14.68 12.12 18.10
C SER A 172 15.73 11.19 17.48
N LYS A 173 16.99 11.64 17.43
CA LYS A 173 18.12 10.84 16.94
C LYS A 173 18.57 9.82 17.99
N ALA A 174 18.73 10.26 19.23
CA ALA A 174 19.25 9.46 20.33
C ALA A 174 18.31 8.32 20.75
N MET A 175 16.99 8.50 20.61
CA MET A 175 16.02 7.52 21.06
C MET A 175 15.97 6.32 20.11
N THR A 176 16.28 5.13 20.61
CA THR A 176 16.21 3.88 19.84
C THR A 176 14.79 3.33 19.78
N ASP A 177 14.57 2.35 18.90
CA ASP A 177 13.33 1.57 18.81
C ASP A 177 12.97 0.89 20.13
N ILE A 178 13.95 0.28 20.81
CA ILE A 178 13.78 -0.35 22.12
C ILE A 178 13.25 0.66 23.13
N ILE A 179 13.91 1.82 23.24
CA ILE A 179 13.50 2.88 24.19
C ILE A 179 12.10 3.37 23.85
N MET A 180 11.80 3.60 22.57
CA MET A 180 10.46 3.98 22.11
C MET A 180 9.41 2.99 22.58
N THR A 181 9.59 1.68 22.35
CA THR A 181 8.63 0.67 22.81
C THR A 181 8.46 0.63 24.33
N GLN A 182 9.52 0.84 25.11
CA GLN A 182 9.44 0.84 26.57
C GLN A 182 8.63 2.03 27.12
N ILE A 183 8.74 3.20 26.50
CA ILE A 183 8.02 4.41 26.95
C ILE A 183 6.63 4.52 26.33
N TRP A 184 6.40 3.87 25.18
CA TRP A 184 5.22 4.07 24.35
C TRP A 184 3.91 3.85 25.08
N ASP A 185 3.73 2.70 25.72
CA ASP A 185 2.46 2.35 26.38
C ASP A 185 2.08 3.36 27.46
N LYS A 186 3.10 3.94 28.13
CA LYS A 186 2.89 4.93 29.18
C LYS A 186 2.62 6.32 28.59
N ALA A 187 3.33 6.68 27.52
CA ALA A 187 3.11 7.90 26.74
C ALA A 187 1.72 7.94 26.09
N ASN A 188 1.31 6.84 25.46
CA ASN A 188 0.07 6.72 24.70
C ASN A 188 -1.18 6.70 25.60
N ARG A 189 -1.02 6.45 26.91
CA ARG A 189 -2.09 6.62 27.91
C ARG A 189 -2.36 8.10 28.24
N ASP A 190 -1.37 8.98 28.05
CA ASP A 190 -1.54 10.41 28.32
C ASP A 190 -2.21 11.11 27.13
N ARG A 191 -3.47 11.53 27.34
CA ARG A 191 -4.33 12.11 26.31
C ARG A 191 -3.88 13.48 25.84
N LYS A 192 -3.20 14.28 26.68
CA LYS A 192 -2.85 15.67 26.37
C LYS A 192 -1.73 15.80 25.35
N CYS A 193 -0.97 14.72 25.13
CA CYS A 193 0.31 14.73 24.46
C CYS A 193 0.27 14.07 23.07
N GLN A 194 -0.89 13.57 22.62
CA GLN A 194 -1.02 12.72 21.42
C GLN A 194 -0.49 13.38 20.13
N MET A 195 -0.79 14.67 19.92
CA MET A 195 -0.27 15.43 18.77
C MET A 195 1.25 15.55 18.84
N THR A 196 1.80 15.94 19.99
CA THR A 196 3.24 16.07 20.21
C THR A 196 3.95 14.73 20.05
N LEU A 197 3.37 13.66 20.59
CA LEU A 197 3.87 12.28 20.49
C LEU A 197 3.90 11.81 19.03
N PHE A 198 2.84 12.06 18.27
CA PHE A 198 2.78 11.72 16.84
C PHE A 198 3.83 12.50 16.03
N ASN A 199 3.92 13.82 16.25
CA ASN A 199 4.92 14.65 15.58
C ASN A 199 6.35 14.19 15.90
N PHE A 200 6.61 13.82 17.15
CA PHE A 200 7.88 13.24 17.55
C PHE A 200 8.14 11.91 16.84
N CYS A 201 7.17 10.99 16.80
CA CYS A 201 7.31 9.71 16.09
C CYS A 201 7.64 9.88 14.62
N ARG A 202 7.04 10.90 13.99
CA ARG A 202 7.35 11.25 12.61
C ARG A 202 8.83 11.62 12.50
N THR A 203 9.30 12.59 13.28
CA THR A 203 10.72 13.01 13.27
C THR A 203 11.67 11.85 13.61
N TRP A 204 11.30 11.04 14.59
CA TRP A 204 12.04 9.86 15.02
C TRP A 204 12.20 8.82 13.89
N LEU A 205 11.13 8.55 13.12
CA LEU A 205 11.20 7.67 11.96
C LEU A 205 12.17 8.23 10.90
N TRP A 206 12.14 9.54 10.65
CA TRP A 206 12.99 10.18 9.65
C TRP A 206 14.48 10.15 9.96
N CYS A 207 14.86 10.03 11.23
CA CYS A 207 16.26 9.88 11.61
C CYS A 207 16.88 8.55 11.15
N ASP A 208 16.08 7.48 11.02
CA ASP A 208 16.53 6.17 10.56
C ASP A 208 15.36 5.33 10.03
N VAL A 209 14.91 5.66 8.83
CA VAL A 209 13.72 5.03 8.22
C VAL A 209 13.92 3.53 8.03
N MET A 210 15.14 3.09 7.73
CA MET A 210 15.43 1.69 7.38
C MET A 210 15.22 0.76 8.58
N ASN A 211 15.69 1.16 9.77
CA ASN A 211 15.57 0.33 10.97
C ASN A 211 14.29 0.62 11.78
N ARG A 212 13.70 1.81 11.68
CA ARG A 212 12.58 2.24 12.54
C ARG A 212 11.20 2.01 11.94
N LYS A 213 11.09 1.68 10.65
CA LYS A 213 9.81 1.56 9.93
C LYS A 213 8.84 0.57 10.57
N GLU A 214 9.26 -0.66 10.82
CA GLU A 214 8.36 -1.70 11.34
C GLU A 214 7.85 -1.34 12.75
N THR A 215 8.76 -0.88 13.60
CA THR A 215 8.42 -0.38 14.94
C THR A 215 7.44 0.79 14.86
N PHE A 216 7.69 1.78 14.00
CA PHE A 216 6.77 2.90 13.78
C PHE A 216 5.37 2.43 13.38
N GLU A 217 5.25 1.49 12.43
CA GLU A 217 3.93 0.99 12.01
C GLU A 217 3.17 0.32 13.16
N ASN A 218 3.88 -0.43 14.02
CA ASN A 218 3.29 -1.06 15.21
C ASN A 218 2.84 -0.02 16.25
N LEU A 219 3.70 0.97 16.55
CA LEU A 219 3.40 2.06 17.48
C LEU A 219 2.19 2.86 16.97
N PHE A 220 2.17 3.24 15.69
CA PHE A 220 1.06 3.96 15.08
C PHE A 220 -0.27 3.20 15.22
N CYS A 221 -0.29 1.90 14.95
CA CYS A 221 -1.49 1.06 15.08
C CYS A 221 -1.99 0.90 16.53
N SER A 222 -1.21 1.32 17.52
CA SER A 222 -1.62 1.30 18.92
C SER A 222 -2.04 2.68 19.46
N LEU A 223 -1.91 3.75 18.66
CA LEU A 223 -2.33 5.10 19.06
C LEU A 223 -3.80 5.11 19.50
N ASN A 224 -4.06 5.73 20.66
CA ASN A 224 -5.42 5.89 21.15
C ASN A 224 -6.12 7.06 20.45
N LEU A 225 -6.68 6.78 19.28
CA LEU A 225 -7.36 7.77 18.45
C LEU A 225 -8.81 8.11 18.90
N ASN A 226 -9.37 7.43 19.93
CA ASN A 226 -10.80 7.53 20.30
C ASN A 226 -11.23 8.91 20.83
N GLU A 227 -10.29 9.70 21.36
CA GLU A 227 -10.58 11.01 21.98
C GLU A 227 -9.70 12.15 21.41
N THR A 228 -9.09 11.95 20.25
CA THR A 228 -8.23 12.97 19.65
C THR A 228 -9.02 14.14 19.05
N SER A 229 -8.38 15.31 18.91
CA SER A 229 -9.00 16.46 18.26
C SER A 229 -9.28 16.17 16.77
N HIS A 230 -10.30 16.84 16.22
CA HIS A 230 -10.64 16.70 14.80
C HIS A 230 -9.51 17.21 13.89
N GLU A 231 -8.83 18.29 14.29
CA GLU A 231 -7.66 18.82 13.59
C GLU A 231 -6.51 17.81 13.53
N PHE A 232 -6.24 17.08 14.62
CA PHE A 232 -5.25 16.00 14.63
C PHE A 232 -5.65 14.84 13.71
N PHE A 233 -6.91 14.43 13.76
CA PHE A 233 -7.39 13.35 12.92
C PHE A 233 -7.33 13.70 11.43
N GLN A 234 -7.65 14.93 11.07
CA GLN A 234 -7.48 15.43 9.70
C GLN A 234 -6.01 15.51 9.30
N SER A 235 -5.10 15.93 10.19
CA SER A 235 -3.67 15.95 9.84
C SER A 235 -3.13 14.54 9.54
N LEU A 236 -3.67 13.49 10.17
CA LEU A 236 -3.34 12.09 9.84
C LEU A 236 -3.77 11.67 8.43
N SER A 237 -4.81 12.30 7.86
CA SER A 237 -5.39 11.95 6.55
C SER A 237 -4.58 12.51 5.39
N TYR A 238 -4.03 13.72 5.57
CA TYR A 238 -3.23 14.44 4.59
C TYR A 238 -1.75 14.04 4.61
N ASP A 239 -1.24 13.55 5.74
CA ASP A 239 0.17 13.18 5.90
C ASP A 239 0.44 11.68 5.66
N TYR A 240 1.74 11.38 5.50
CA TYR A 240 2.52 10.13 5.46
C TYR A 240 1.90 8.77 5.90
N VAL A 241 0.81 8.74 6.66
CA VAL A 241 0.03 7.54 6.98
C VAL A 241 -0.45 6.83 5.70
N GLN A 242 -0.68 7.58 4.62
CA GLN A 242 -0.95 7.03 3.28
C GLN A 242 0.24 6.28 2.69
N THR A 243 1.49 6.66 3.01
CA THR A 243 2.70 6.01 2.48
C THR A 243 2.87 4.59 3.02
N PHE A 244 2.52 4.35 4.29
CA PHE A 244 2.71 3.07 4.96
C PHE A 244 1.44 2.21 4.93
N LYS A 245 1.51 1.04 4.30
CA LYS A 245 0.34 0.16 4.07
C LYS A 245 -0.38 -0.22 5.37
N LYS A 246 0.37 -0.54 6.44
CA LYS A 246 -0.19 -0.95 7.74
C LYS A 246 -0.91 0.21 8.44
N CYS A 247 -0.30 1.39 8.44
CA CYS A 247 -0.87 2.61 9.01
C CYS A 247 -2.14 3.06 8.26
N ARG A 248 -2.12 3.01 6.92
CA ARG A 248 -3.29 3.32 6.08
C ARG A 248 -4.48 2.41 6.40
N LYS A 249 -4.24 1.09 6.51
CA LYS A 249 -5.27 0.12 6.90
C LYS A 249 -5.86 0.42 8.26
N PHE A 250 -5.01 0.71 9.25
CA PHE A 250 -5.45 1.07 10.60
C PHE A 250 -6.26 2.37 10.61
N TYR A 251 -5.79 3.42 9.94
CA TYR A 251 -6.48 4.71 9.84
C TYR A 251 -7.86 4.56 9.22
N VAL A 252 -7.97 3.88 8.07
CA VAL A 252 -9.27 3.67 7.40
C VAL A 252 -10.21 2.81 8.25
N HIS A 253 -9.68 1.77 8.90
CA HIS A 253 -10.45 0.91 9.81
C HIS A 253 -10.98 1.71 11.01
N PHE A 254 -10.13 2.46 11.68
CA PHE A 254 -10.49 3.31 12.81
C PHE A 254 -11.50 4.39 12.41
N ASN A 255 -11.28 5.03 11.25
CA ASN A 255 -12.21 6.00 10.68
C ASN A 255 -13.60 5.38 10.46
N SER A 256 -13.64 4.16 9.94
CA SER A 256 -14.91 3.45 9.69
C SER A 256 -15.68 3.06 10.98
N GLN A 257 -14.98 2.92 12.13
CA GLN A 257 -15.57 2.52 13.41
C GLN A 257 -16.03 3.71 14.27
N ASN A 258 -15.23 4.79 14.37
CA ASN A 258 -15.55 5.94 15.24
C ASN A 258 -16.48 7.00 14.63
N PHE A 259 -16.79 6.90 13.32
CA PHE A 259 -17.86 7.67 12.68
C PHE A 259 -19.28 7.33 13.20
N GLN A 260 -19.41 6.46 14.22
CA GLN A 260 -20.69 6.20 14.90
C GLN A 260 -21.15 7.33 15.84
N THR A 261 -20.28 8.23 16.31
CA THR A 261 -20.64 9.26 17.31
C THR A 261 -20.51 10.72 16.85
N ARG A 262 -19.97 11.00 15.66
CA ARG A 262 -19.87 12.37 15.12
C ARG A 262 -20.44 12.43 13.71
N LEU A 263 -21.76 12.55 13.64
CA LEU A 263 -22.49 12.80 12.41
C LEU A 263 -22.33 14.26 11.99
N THR A 264 -21.52 14.51 10.97
CA THR A 264 -21.80 15.56 9.99
C THR A 264 -21.75 14.93 8.61
N PHE A 265 -22.92 14.87 7.99
CA PHE A 265 -23.12 14.48 6.59
C PHE A 265 -22.25 15.36 5.68
N THR A 266 -21.31 14.76 4.95
CA THR A 266 -21.02 14.95 3.50
C THR A 266 -19.64 14.38 3.15
N ALA A 267 -19.55 13.59 2.05
CA ALA A 267 -18.34 13.14 1.31
C ALA A 267 -17.74 11.72 1.46
N ASP A 268 -18.32 10.76 2.19
CA ASP A 268 -17.74 9.40 2.31
C ASP A 268 -18.20 8.41 1.22
N THR A 269 -17.71 8.58 -0.01
CA THR A 269 -17.79 7.51 -1.04
C THR A 269 -16.48 6.75 -1.11
N ILE A 270 -16.55 5.44 -1.40
CA ILE A 270 -15.40 4.56 -1.56
C ILE A 270 -15.43 4.02 -2.99
N GLY A 271 -14.27 4.02 -3.65
CA GLY A 271 -14.07 3.36 -4.93
C GLY A 271 -14.18 1.85 -4.78
N VAL A 272 -15.09 1.26 -5.53
CA VAL A 272 -15.35 -0.18 -5.54
C VAL A 272 -15.33 -0.76 -6.95
N VAL A 273 -14.92 -2.02 -7.03
CA VAL A 273 -15.14 -2.84 -8.21
C VAL A 273 -16.38 -3.68 -7.95
N LEU A 274 -17.45 -3.41 -8.71
CA LEU A 274 -18.65 -4.22 -8.67
C LEU A 274 -18.52 -5.39 -9.62
N LEU A 275 -18.89 -6.56 -9.12
CA LEU A 275 -18.92 -7.81 -9.84
C LEU A 275 -20.33 -8.37 -9.72
N VAL A 276 -21.03 -8.43 -10.85
CA VAL A 276 -22.27 -9.20 -10.96
C VAL A 276 -21.88 -10.60 -11.39
N ALA A 277 -22.21 -11.61 -10.58
CA ALA A 277 -21.84 -12.97 -10.91
C ALA A 277 -22.83 -14.00 -10.42
N LYS A 278 -22.83 -15.16 -11.08
CA LYS A 278 -23.44 -16.39 -10.57
C LYS A 278 -22.40 -17.26 -9.89
N ILE A 279 -22.78 -17.78 -8.72
CA ILE A 279 -22.01 -18.78 -7.98
C ILE A 279 -22.72 -20.13 -8.11
N PRO A 280 -22.18 -21.09 -8.88
CA PRO A 280 -22.79 -22.40 -9.09
C PRO A 280 -22.96 -23.21 -7.80
N GLN A 281 -21.97 -23.11 -6.90
CA GLN A 281 -21.88 -23.87 -5.64
C GLN A 281 -22.97 -23.48 -4.63
N LEU A 282 -23.62 -22.31 -4.81
CA LEU A 282 -24.65 -21.76 -3.91
C LEU A 282 -26.06 -21.78 -4.56
N HIS A 283 -26.44 -22.89 -5.20
CA HIS A 283 -27.78 -23.07 -5.81
C HIS A 283 -28.16 -21.99 -6.86
N LYS A 284 -27.22 -21.60 -7.74
CA LYS A 284 -27.44 -20.59 -8.79
C LYS A 284 -27.87 -19.22 -8.26
N SER A 285 -27.60 -18.88 -6.99
CA SER A 285 -27.92 -17.55 -6.47
C SER A 285 -26.96 -16.51 -7.02
N GLY A 286 -27.30 -15.91 -8.16
CA GLY A 286 -26.57 -14.75 -8.67
C GLY A 286 -26.69 -13.55 -7.72
N GLY A 287 -25.63 -12.74 -7.65
CA GLY A 287 -25.54 -11.62 -6.73
C GLY A 287 -24.66 -10.49 -7.25
N ILE A 288 -24.73 -9.36 -6.56
CA ILE A 288 -23.82 -8.22 -6.74
C ILE A 288 -22.82 -8.24 -5.59
N TYR A 289 -21.54 -8.34 -5.94
CA TYR A 289 -20.41 -8.33 -5.02
C TYR A 289 -19.59 -7.06 -5.25
N ALA A 290 -19.11 -6.45 -4.18
CA ALA A 290 -18.30 -5.25 -4.23
C ALA A 290 -16.92 -5.54 -3.61
N TYR A 291 -15.86 -5.28 -4.37
CA TYR A 291 -14.52 -5.21 -3.84
C TYR A 291 -14.15 -3.76 -3.55
N ALA A 292 -13.98 -3.43 -2.28
CA ALA A 292 -13.56 -2.10 -1.84
C ALA A 292 -12.05 -1.94 -2.01
N ILE A 293 -11.66 -1.06 -2.93
CA ILE A 293 -10.25 -0.90 -3.34
C ILE A 293 -9.41 -0.40 -2.16
N GLY A 294 -9.89 0.59 -1.41
CA GLY A 294 -9.15 1.18 -0.30
C GLY A 294 -9.01 0.28 0.94
N THR A 295 -9.96 -0.62 1.18
CA THR A 295 -9.93 -1.53 2.35
C THR A 295 -9.50 -2.95 2.00
N GLU A 296 -9.25 -3.24 0.72
CA GLU A 296 -8.92 -4.57 0.19
C GLU A 296 -9.91 -5.66 0.65
N ARG A 297 -11.22 -5.33 0.65
CA ARG A 297 -12.26 -6.21 1.21
C ARG A 297 -13.38 -6.48 0.23
N TRP A 298 -13.82 -7.74 0.19
CA TRP A 298 -15.05 -8.16 -0.47
C TRP A 298 -16.27 -7.95 0.45
N SER A 299 -17.35 -7.47 -0.16
CA SER A 299 -18.66 -7.30 0.45
C SER A 299 -19.74 -7.82 -0.50
N PHE A 300 -20.77 -8.46 0.04
CA PHE A 300 -21.98 -8.82 -0.70
C PHE A 300 -22.99 -7.68 -0.55
N LEU A 301 -23.51 -7.18 -1.67
CA LEU A 301 -24.50 -6.09 -1.66
C LEU A 301 -25.93 -6.63 -1.64
N THR A 302 -26.28 -7.43 -2.65
CA THR A 302 -27.66 -7.93 -2.80
C THR A 302 -27.71 -9.14 -3.70
N ARG A 303 -28.78 -9.93 -3.55
CA ARG A 303 -29.08 -11.07 -4.41
C ARG A 303 -29.82 -10.59 -5.65
N LEU A 304 -29.48 -11.13 -6.82
CA LEU A 304 -30.21 -10.81 -8.06
C LEU A 304 -31.67 -11.29 -7.99
N PRO A 305 -32.64 -10.57 -8.58
CA PRO A 305 -34.02 -11.00 -8.76
C PRO A 305 -34.16 -12.39 -9.43
N ARG A 306 -35.27 -13.10 -9.18
CA ARG A 306 -35.47 -14.48 -9.68
C ARG A 306 -35.35 -14.55 -11.21
N GLU A 307 -35.90 -13.56 -11.89
CA GLU A 307 -35.92 -13.37 -13.33
C GLU A 307 -34.50 -13.31 -13.94
N LEU A 308 -33.53 -12.78 -13.18
CA LEU A 308 -32.13 -12.75 -13.59
C LEU A 308 -31.38 -14.04 -13.24
N ARG A 309 -31.89 -14.87 -12.32
CA ARG A 309 -31.23 -16.09 -11.83
C ARG A 309 -31.58 -17.34 -12.64
N GLU A 310 -32.82 -17.45 -13.12
CA GLU A 310 -33.40 -18.70 -13.68
C GLU A 310 -32.80 -19.21 -15.00
N PHE A 311 -32.01 -18.40 -15.73
CA PHE A 311 -31.47 -18.77 -17.04
C PHE A 311 -30.02 -19.28 -16.98
N ASP A 312 -29.68 -20.36 -17.68
CA ASP A 312 -28.37 -21.05 -17.53
C ASP A 312 -27.16 -20.33 -18.16
N TYR A 313 -27.36 -19.36 -19.06
CA TYR A 313 -26.28 -18.55 -19.66
C TYR A 313 -26.69 -17.07 -19.69
N ASN A 314 -26.08 -16.23 -18.85
CA ASN A 314 -26.40 -14.81 -18.81
C ASN A 314 -25.14 -13.96 -18.77
N LYS A 315 -24.79 -13.32 -19.89
CA LYS A 315 -24.00 -12.10 -19.82
C LYS A 315 -24.87 -10.97 -19.28
N TYR A 316 -24.31 -10.16 -18.39
CA TYR A 316 -24.97 -9.02 -17.80
C TYR A 316 -24.29 -7.73 -18.23
N CYS A 317 -25.07 -6.68 -18.45
CA CYS A 317 -24.58 -5.32 -18.50
C CYS A 317 -24.89 -4.68 -17.14
N ILE A 318 -23.88 -4.12 -16.49
CA ILE A 318 -24.04 -3.39 -15.23
C ILE A 318 -23.64 -1.94 -15.44
N GLY A 319 -24.45 -1.03 -14.89
CA GLY A 319 -24.20 0.41 -14.88
C GLY A 319 -24.51 0.95 -13.48
N VAL A 320 -23.80 2.01 -13.09
CA VAL A 320 -24.01 2.66 -11.79
C VAL A 320 -24.17 4.15 -12.03
N ASP A 321 -25.14 4.76 -11.38
CA ASP A 321 -25.31 6.21 -11.44
C ASP A 321 -24.11 6.95 -10.82
N PRO A 322 -23.84 8.20 -11.22
CA PRO A 322 -22.65 8.93 -10.75
C PRO A 322 -22.54 9.09 -9.23
N ILE A 323 -23.68 9.05 -8.52
CA ILE A 323 -23.75 9.26 -7.07
C ILE A 323 -23.69 7.90 -6.32
N GLY A 324 -23.77 6.77 -7.04
CA GLY A 324 -23.74 5.44 -6.45
C GLY A 324 -25.00 5.08 -5.66
N LYS A 325 -26.12 5.71 -5.99
CA LYS A 325 -27.43 5.42 -5.41
C LYS A 325 -28.11 4.22 -6.10
N PHE A 326 -28.02 4.13 -7.42
CA PHE A 326 -28.72 3.15 -8.24
C PHE A 326 -27.73 2.29 -9.03
N ILE A 327 -27.91 0.98 -8.93
CA ILE A 327 -27.20 0.01 -9.77
C ILE A 327 -28.20 -0.59 -10.76
N TYR A 328 -27.88 -0.51 -12.04
CA TYR A 328 -28.71 -1.04 -13.12
C TYR A 328 -28.11 -2.35 -13.63
N VAL A 329 -28.94 -3.38 -13.75
CA VAL A 329 -28.55 -4.68 -14.30
C VAL A 329 -29.50 -5.05 -15.44
N ILE A 330 -28.93 -5.16 -16.64
CA ILE A 330 -29.62 -5.59 -17.86
C ILE A 330 -29.02 -6.93 -18.28
N ARG A 331 -29.86 -7.85 -18.75
CA ARG A 331 -29.37 -9.08 -19.37
C ARG A 331 -28.97 -8.80 -20.82
N GLN A 332 -27.76 -9.20 -21.20
CA GLN A 332 -27.34 -9.22 -22.59
C GLN A 332 -28.16 -10.27 -23.35
N ARG A 333 -28.99 -9.84 -24.29
CA ARG A 333 -29.77 -10.74 -25.13
C ARG A 333 -29.82 -10.23 -26.55
N GLU A 334 -29.60 -11.15 -27.50
CA GLU A 334 -29.85 -10.87 -28.90
C GLU A 334 -31.35 -10.95 -29.20
N HIS A 335 -31.88 -9.87 -29.76
CA HIS A 335 -33.26 -9.77 -30.20
C HIS A 335 -33.33 -9.82 -31.72
N TYR A 336 -33.89 -10.91 -32.26
CA TYR A 336 -34.12 -11.07 -33.69
C TYR A 336 -35.49 -10.53 -34.07
N ILE A 337 -35.51 -9.68 -35.10
CA ILE A 337 -36.68 -8.89 -35.44
C ILE A 337 -37.21 -9.36 -36.78
N SER A 338 -38.45 -9.85 -36.79
CA SER A 338 -39.12 -10.41 -37.98
C SER A 338 -39.85 -9.37 -38.82
N LYS A 339 -40.25 -8.23 -38.24
CA LYS A 339 -40.95 -7.12 -38.92
C LYS A 339 -40.02 -5.95 -39.30
N HIS A 340 -40.40 -5.15 -40.30
CA HIS A 340 -39.65 -3.94 -40.69
C HIS A 340 -39.69 -2.82 -39.65
N SER A 341 -40.74 -2.81 -38.83
CA SER A 341 -40.90 -1.94 -37.67
C SER A 341 -41.36 -2.79 -36.50
N ALA A 342 -40.73 -2.61 -35.34
CA ALA A 342 -41.09 -3.30 -34.11
C ALA A 342 -40.79 -2.41 -32.91
N VAL A 343 -41.55 -2.59 -31.83
CA VAL A 343 -41.21 -2.05 -30.52
C VAL A 343 -40.54 -3.17 -29.74
N LEU A 344 -39.35 -2.89 -29.20
CA LEU A 344 -38.62 -3.81 -28.35
C LEU A 344 -38.68 -3.31 -26.91
N GLU A 345 -39.11 -4.18 -26.01
CA GLU A 345 -39.10 -3.96 -24.58
C GLU A 345 -37.84 -4.58 -23.97
N ILE A 346 -37.06 -3.75 -23.28
CA ILE A 346 -35.79 -4.11 -22.65
C ILE A 346 -35.97 -3.99 -21.13
N PRO A 347 -36.08 -5.10 -20.40
CA PRO A 347 -36.20 -5.07 -18.95
C PRO A 347 -34.85 -4.73 -18.31
N SER A 348 -34.85 -3.68 -17.48
CA SER A 348 -33.73 -3.19 -16.67
C SER A 348 -34.08 -3.30 -15.20
N HIS A 349 -33.29 -4.06 -14.44
CA HIS A 349 -33.49 -4.19 -13.01
C HIS A 349 -32.64 -3.11 -12.33
N ARG A 350 -33.32 -2.13 -11.70
CA ARG A 350 -32.71 -1.06 -10.94
C ARG A 350 -32.71 -1.43 -9.47
N TYR A 351 -31.54 -1.42 -8.85
CA TYR A 351 -31.36 -1.64 -7.43
C TYR A 351 -31.09 -0.32 -6.72
N ASP A 352 -31.96 0.07 -5.79
CA ASP A 352 -31.75 1.22 -4.91
C ASP A 352 -30.85 0.79 -3.74
N CYS A 353 -29.63 1.30 -3.72
CA CYS A 353 -28.65 0.95 -2.71
C CYS A 353 -29.04 1.47 -1.32
N GLU A 354 -29.78 2.57 -1.23
CA GLU A 354 -30.17 3.17 0.05
C GLU A 354 -31.33 2.42 0.69
N GLN A 355 -32.31 2.05 -0.12
CA GLN A 355 -33.52 1.33 0.31
C GLN A 355 -33.33 -0.19 0.33
N ASN A 356 -32.29 -0.72 -0.33
CA ASN A 356 -32.05 -2.16 -0.50
C ASN A 356 -33.25 -2.86 -1.17
N THR A 357 -33.76 -2.24 -2.24
CA THR A 357 -34.93 -2.71 -3.00
C THR A 357 -34.62 -2.81 -4.48
N TRP A 358 -35.29 -3.75 -5.14
CA TRP A 358 -35.23 -3.94 -6.59
C TRP A 358 -36.50 -3.40 -7.23
N GLU A 359 -36.33 -2.70 -8.34
CA GLU A 359 -37.39 -2.17 -9.17
C GLU A 359 -37.15 -2.58 -10.63
N LEU A 360 -38.21 -2.95 -11.34
CA LEU A 360 -38.14 -3.31 -12.75
C LEU A 360 -38.56 -2.10 -13.59
N GLU A 361 -37.62 -1.54 -14.34
CA GLU A 361 -37.87 -0.54 -15.36
C GLU A 361 -37.88 -1.22 -16.74
N THR A 362 -38.86 -0.90 -17.59
CA THR A 362 -38.90 -1.43 -18.96
C THR A 362 -38.64 -0.30 -19.93
N TYR A 363 -37.51 -0.38 -20.64
CA TYR A 363 -37.17 0.57 -21.68
C TYR A 363 -37.79 0.15 -23.01
N THR A 364 -38.30 1.12 -23.76
CA THR A 364 -38.93 0.87 -25.06
C THR A 364 -38.07 1.43 -26.19
N LEU A 365 -37.66 0.56 -27.11
CA LEU A 365 -36.91 0.95 -28.30
C LEU A 365 -37.77 0.76 -29.55
N ASN A 366 -37.93 1.84 -30.31
CA ASN A 366 -38.60 1.79 -31.62
C ASN A 366 -37.58 1.42 -32.69
N ILE A 367 -37.74 0.23 -33.26
CA ILE A 367 -36.78 -0.35 -34.21
C ILE A 367 -37.32 -0.21 -35.63
N LYS A 368 -36.49 0.27 -36.56
CA LYS A 368 -36.83 0.56 -37.96
C LYS A 368 -35.75 0.04 -38.91
N ASP A 369 -36.09 -1.01 -39.65
CA ASP A 369 -35.24 -1.70 -40.64
C ASP A 369 -34.03 -2.48 -40.08
N GLU A 370 -33.93 -2.66 -38.76
CA GLU A 370 -33.00 -3.62 -38.13
C GLU A 370 -33.55 -5.05 -38.15
N ARG A 371 -32.64 -6.02 -38.29
CA ARG A 371 -32.88 -7.47 -38.24
C ARG A 371 -32.54 -8.05 -36.87
N GLN A 372 -31.59 -7.42 -36.18
CA GLN A 372 -31.06 -7.89 -34.90
C GLN A 372 -30.64 -6.68 -34.07
N VAL A 373 -30.94 -6.71 -32.77
CA VAL A 373 -30.46 -5.75 -31.78
C VAL A 373 -29.92 -6.54 -30.59
N SER A 374 -28.71 -6.24 -30.16
CA SER A 374 -28.10 -6.76 -28.93
C SER A 374 -27.73 -5.59 -28.05
N ILE A 375 -28.08 -5.63 -26.77
CA ILE A 375 -27.65 -4.62 -25.80
C ILE A 375 -26.29 -5.03 -25.29
N GLU A 376 -25.28 -4.19 -25.48
CA GLU A 376 -23.87 -4.49 -25.16
C GLU A 376 -23.41 -3.78 -23.89
N GLY A 377 -24.12 -2.72 -23.47
CA GLY A 377 -23.73 -1.96 -22.30
C GLY A 377 -24.81 -1.02 -21.79
N ILE A 378 -24.67 -0.64 -20.53
CA ILE A 378 -25.42 0.43 -19.88
C ILE A 378 -24.42 1.37 -19.21
N VAL A 379 -24.63 2.66 -19.35
CA VAL A 379 -23.76 3.72 -18.83
C VAL A 379 -24.65 4.80 -18.24
N CYS A 380 -24.27 5.33 -17.08
CA CYS A 380 -24.95 6.46 -16.47
C CYS A 380 -23.95 7.60 -16.30
N ASP A 381 -24.38 8.81 -16.61
CA ASP A 381 -23.64 10.04 -16.31
C ASP A 381 -24.56 11.04 -15.59
N LYS A 382 -24.12 12.29 -15.40
CA LYS A 382 -24.94 13.31 -14.71
C LYS A 382 -26.21 13.72 -15.48
N THR A 383 -26.28 13.43 -16.76
CA THR A 383 -27.38 13.81 -17.65
C THR A 383 -28.45 12.73 -17.76
N GLY A 384 -28.09 11.46 -17.53
CA GLY A 384 -29.05 10.37 -17.51
C GLY A 384 -28.44 8.99 -17.74
N THR A 385 -29.29 8.06 -18.16
CA THR A 385 -28.93 6.66 -18.46
C THR A 385 -28.90 6.44 -19.96
N PHE A 386 -27.86 5.75 -20.43
CA PHE A 386 -27.60 5.46 -21.83
C PHE A 386 -27.40 3.97 -22.02
N LEU A 387 -27.96 3.42 -23.10
CA LEU A 387 -27.72 2.06 -23.55
C LEU A 387 -26.84 2.06 -24.78
N ILE A 388 -25.94 1.09 -24.84
CA ILE A 388 -25.13 0.82 -26.02
C ILE A 388 -25.70 -0.43 -26.67
N ALA A 389 -26.18 -0.28 -27.90
CA ALA A 389 -26.81 -1.35 -28.65
C ALA A 389 -26.02 -1.64 -29.93
N GLU A 390 -25.67 -2.90 -30.14
CA GLU A 390 -25.23 -3.38 -31.44
C GLU A 390 -26.47 -3.70 -32.29
N THR A 391 -26.56 -3.10 -33.48
CA THR A 391 -27.68 -3.31 -34.39
C THR A 391 -27.22 -3.81 -35.75
N ARG A 392 -28.06 -4.66 -36.35
CA ARG A 392 -27.80 -5.22 -37.67
C ARG A 392 -28.90 -4.84 -38.63
N MET A 393 -28.54 -4.23 -39.75
CA MET A 393 -29.52 -3.78 -40.74
C MET A 393 -30.07 -4.95 -41.57
N ARG A 394 -31.34 -4.87 -41.99
CA ARG A 394 -31.96 -5.85 -42.90
C ARG A 394 -31.41 -5.79 -44.31
N LYS A 395 -31.28 -4.57 -44.86
CA LYS A 395 -30.93 -4.31 -46.26
C LYS A 395 -29.42 -4.34 -46.52
N ARG A 396 -28.58 -4.29 -45.47
CA ARG A 396 -27.13 -4.12 -45.56
C ARG A 396 -26.44 -5.13 -44.65
N GLN A 397 -25.29 -5.66 -45.07
CA GLN A 397 -24.62 -6.76 -44.35
C GLN A 397 -23.74 -6.32 -43.17
N TYR A 398 -23.67 -5.02 -42.86
CA TYR A 398 -22.84 -4.51 -41.78
C TYR A 398 -23.60 -4.34 -40.45
N LYS A 399 -22.85 -4.28 -39.36
CA LYS A 399 -23.33 -3.92 -38.01
C LYS A 399 -23.15 -2.42 -37.76
N ASN A 400 -23.95 -1.89 -36.86
CA ASN A 400 -23.82 -0.54 -36.31
C ASN A 400 -23.77 -0.64 -34.80
N VAL A 401 -23.20 0.36 -34.15
CA VAL A 401 -23.33 0.54 -32.70
C VAL A 401 -24.05 1.86 -32.46
N GLN A 402 -25.14 1.81 -31.71
CA GLN A 402 -25.97 2.94 -31.35
C GLN A 402 -25.77 3.26 -29.87
N LEU A 403 -25.65 4.55 -29.57
CA LEU A 403 -25.82 5.07 -28.22
C LEU A 403 -27.24 5.60 -28.12
N LEU A 404 -28.01 5.03 -27.19
CA LEU A 404 -29.42 5.31 -26.98
C LEU A 404 -29.58 6.02 -25.64
N ALA A 405 -30.11 7.24 -25.63
CA ALA A 405 -30.44 7.95 -24.40
C ALA A 405 -31.83 7.52 -23.91
N CYS A 406 -31.96 7.25 -22.62
CA CYS A 406 -33.25 7.01 -21.98
C CYS A 406 -33.93 8.34 -21.62
N ARG A 407 -35.17 8.51 -22.06
CA ARG A 407 -36.04 9.63 -21.67
C ARG A 407 -36.80 9.32 -20.37
N GLU A 408 -37.45 10.34 -19.81
CA GLU A 408 -38.28 10.23 -18.61
C GLU A 408 -39.44 9.23 -18.76
N ASP A 409 -39.97 9.08 -19.98
CA ASP A 409 -41.03 8.13 -20.32
C ASP A 409 -40.52 6.72 -20.65
N THR A 410 -39.27 6.41 -20.24
CA THR A 410 -38.54 5.15 -20.52
C THR A 410 -38.35 4.82 -22.01
N THR A 411 -38.61 5.78 -22.90
CA THR A 411 -38.34 5.61 -24.33
C THR A 411 -36.85 5.82 -24.62
N LEU A 412 -36.31 4.93 -25.46
CA LEU A 412 -34.92 4.99 -25.92
C LEU A 412 -34.86 5.75 -27.24
N VAL A 413 -34.00 6.77 -27.29
CA VAL A 413 -33.79 7.58 -28.49
C VAL A 413 -32.32 7.56 -28.87
N GLU A 414 -32.06 7.29 -30.15
CA GLU A 414 -30.70 7.34 -30.70
C GLU A 414 -30.14 8.76 -30.58
N VAL A 415 -29.00 8.87 -29.90
CA VAL A 415 -28.23 10.11 -29.75
C VAL A 415 -26.90 10.06 -30.48
N ALA A 416 -26.34 8.86 -30.65
CA ALA A 416 -25.13 8.67 -31.44
C ALA A 416 -25.21 7.36 -32.23
N LEU A 417 -24.61 7.38 -33.42
CA LEU A 417 -24.48 6.23 -34.29
C LEU A 417 -23.02 6.07 -34.71
N VAL A 418 -22.48 4.88 -34.52
CA VAL A 418 -21.20 4.44 -35.09
C VAL A 418 -21.52 3.50 -36.25
N PRO A 419 -21.57 4.02 -37.49
CA PRO A 419 -22.10 3.26 -38.61
C PRO A 419 -21.05 2.33 -39.22
N ASN A 420 -21.49 1.25 -39.85
CA ASN A 420 -20.69 0.37 -40.71
C ASN A 420 -19.50 -0.29 -39.97
N ILE A 421 -19.73 -0.84 -38.79
CA ILE A 421 -18.78 -1.70 -38.07
C ILE A 421 -19.00 -3.13 -38.57
N CYS A 422 -17.94 -3.93 -38.83
CA CYS A 422 -18.05 -5.33 -39.25
C CYS A 422 -18.86 -5.54 -40.54
N LYS A 423 -18.20 -5.69 -41.71
CA LYS A 423 -18.91 -5.93 -42.98
C LYS A 423 -19.34 -7.39 -43.18
N ARG A 424 -18.80 -8.34 -42.41
CA ARG A 424 -19.02 -9.78 -42.58
C ARG A 424 -19.97 -10.34 -41.54
N TRP A 425 -20.69 -11.40 -41.91
CA TRP A 425 -21.70 -12.05 -41.07
C TRP A 425 -21.16 -12.66 -39.77
N TYR A 426 -19.87 -12.98 -39.72
CA TYR A 426 -19.23 -13.73 -38.62
C TYR A 426 -18.11 -12.95 -37.91
N SER A 427 -17.91 -11.65 -38.21
CA SER A 427 -16.88 -10.88 -37.51
C SER A 427 -17.38 -10.45 -36.13
N SER A 428 -16.57 -10.71 -35.11
CA SER A 428 -16.78 -10.22 -33.75
C SER A 428 -16.47 -8.73 -33.72
N CYS A 429 -17.38 -7.94 -33.15
CA CYS A 429 -17.14 -6.56 -32.78
C CYS A 429 -16.87 -6.57 -31.28
N ASP A 430 -15.76 -5.97 -30.86
CA ASP A 430 -15.55 -5.69 -29.43
C ASP A 430 -15.89 -4.23 -29.16
N ILE A 431 -16.73 -4.03 -28.15
CA ILE A 431 -17.29 -2.75 -27.79
C ILE A 431 -16.85 -2.45 -26.37
N LYS A 432 -16.01 -1.42 -26.24
CA LYS A 432 -15.59 -0.88 -24.95
C LYS A 432 -16.14 0.54 -24.82
N TYR A 433 -16.44 0.92 -23.59
CA TYR A 433 -16.98 2.24 -23.33
C TYR A 433 -16.54 2.75 -21.96
N CYS A 434 -16.44 4.07 -21.83
CA CYS A 434 -16.21 4.72 -20.56
C CYS A 434 -16.87 6.10 -20.53
N VAL A 435 -17.17 6.58 -19.32
CA VAL A 435 -17.55 7.97 -19.05
C VAL A 435 -16.27 8.76 -18.81
N VAL A 436 -16.14 9.90 -19.48
CA VAL A 436 -15.01 10.81 -19.34
C VAL A 436 -15.53 12.15 -18.83
N GLY A 437 -14.97 12.62 -17.71
CA GLY A 437 -15.52 13.76 -16.99
C GLY A 437 -17.00 13.54 -16.63
N ASP A 438 -17.80 14.60 -16.78
CA ASP A 438 -19.18 14.63 -16.30
C ASP A 438 -20.25 14.48 -17.39
N SER A 439 -19.88 14.55 -18.67
CA SER A 439 -20.85 14.68 -19.76
C SER A 439 -20.34 14.18 -21.11
N CYS A 440 -19.39 13.26 -21.12
CA CYS A 440 -18.86 12.66 -22.36
C CYS A 440 -18.79 11.15 -22.24
N ILE A 441 -19.30 10.47 -23.26
CA ILE A 441 -19.21 9.02 -23.39
C ILE A 441 -18.31 8.71 -24.59
N ILE A 442 -17.29 7.88 -24.35
CA ILE A 442 -16.45 7.32 -25.41
C ILE A 442 -16.90 5.90 -25.68
N VAL A 443 -17.15 5.59 -26.94
CA VAL A 443 -17.43 4.23 -27.42
C VAL A 443 -16.33 3.83 -28.41
N LEU A 444 -15.59 2.79 -28.05
CA LEU A 444 -14.56 2.17 -28.85
C LEU A 444 -15.12 0.90 -29.48
N CYS A 445 -15.15 0.84 -30.80
CA CYS A 445 -15.57 -0.33 -31.55
C CYS A 445 -14.39 -0.85 -32.36
N THR A 446 -13.99 -2.10 -32.13
CA THR A 446 -12.94 -2.75 -32.91
C THR A 446 -13.53 -3.83 -33.79
N ASP A 447 -13.22 -3.74 -35.08
CA ASP A 447 -13.54 -4.73 -36.11
C ASP A 447 -12.24 -5.41 -36.57
N ILE A 448 -12.21 -6.74 -36.46
CA ILE A 448 -11.09 -7.56 -36.92
C ILE A 448 -11.53 -8.28 -38.20
N GLU A 449 -11.02 -7.83 -39.35
CA GLU A 449 -11.09 -8.56 -40.61
C GLU A 449 -9.72 -9.23 -40.89
N ILE A 450 -9.70 -10.31 -41.67
CA ILE A 450 -8.46 -11.03 -42.01
C ILE A 450 -7.46 -10.05 -42.67
N GLY A 451 -6.35 -9.77 -41.98
CA GLY A 451 -5.27 -8.89 -42.45
C GLY A 451 -5.47 -7.38 -42.21
N HIS A 452 -6.63 -6.95 -41.71
CA HIS A 452 -6.96 -5.53 -41.50
C HIS A 452 -7.71 -5.30 -40.19
N ARG A 453 -7.25 -4.32 -39.40
CA ARG A 453 -7.98 -3.84 -38.21
C ARG A 453 -8.64 -2.52 -38.53
N THR A 454 -9.91 -2.37 -38.16
CA THR A 454 -10.58 -1.07 -38.14
C THR A 454 -11.01 -0.75 -36.73
N ILE A 455 -10.52 0.37 -36.21
CA ILE A 455 -10.90 0.89 -34.90
C ILE A 455 -11.73 2.14 -35.12
N LYS A 456 -12.92 2.19 -34.55
CA LYS A 456 -13.79 3.36 -34.57
C LYS A 456 -13.95 3.88 -33.15
N ILE A 457 -13.71 5.18 -33.00
CA ILE A 457 -13.85 5.88 -31.73
C ILE A 457 -14.98 6.88 -31.92
N SER A 458 -16.04 6.75 -31.13
CA SER A 458 -17.11 7.73 -31.04
C SER A 458 -16.98 8.48 -29.73
N VAL A 459 -17.07 9.81 -29.80
CA VAL A 459 -17.15 10.68 -28.62
C VAL A 459 -18.47 11.42 -28.71
N THR A 460 -19.31 11.26 -27.69
CA THR A 460 -20.63 11.91 -27.62
C THR A 460 -20.68 12.79 -26.38
N ASN A 461 -20.95 14.08 -26.57
CA ASN A 461 -21.28 14.98 -25.47
C ASN A 461 -22.76 14.79 -25.11
N THR A 462 -23.04 14.39 -23.89
CA THR A 462 -24.40 14.05 -23.45
C THR A 462 -25.28 15.27 -23.17
N ASN A 463 -24.69 16.44 -22.89
CA ASN A 463 -25.43 17.72 -22.82
C ASN A 463 -25.85 18.23 -24.20
N MET A 464 -25.10 17.87 -25.24
CA MET A 464 -25.41 18.24 -26.63
C MET A 464 -25.30 17.00 -27.53
N PRO A 465 -26.25 16.05 -27.44
CA PRO A 465 -26.14 14.76 -28.12
C PRO A 465 -26.01 14.86 -29.65
N GLN A 466 -26.43 15.99 -30.24
CA GLN A 466 -26.26 16.23 -31.68
C GLN A 466 -24.80 16.44 -32.12
N THR A 467 -23.85 16.59 -31.20
CA THR A 467 -22.41 16.77 -31.48
C THR A 467 -21.62 15.46 -31.39
N ASN A 468 -22.19 14.33 -31.81
CA ASN A 468 -21.44 13.08 -31.94
C ASN A 468 -20.30 13.22 -32.97
N ILE A 469 -19.08 12.95 -32.54
CA ILE A 469 -17.90 12.93 -33.41
C ILE A 469 -17.37 11.50 -33.48
N CYS A 470 -17.38 10.93 -34.67
CA CYS A 470 -16.85 9.59 -34.94
C CYS A 470 -15.55 9.67 -35.76
N LYS A 471 -14.47 9.07 -35.26
CA LYS A 471 -13.18 8.93 -35.95
C LYS A 471 -12.94 7.46 -36.29
N THR A 472 -12.55 7.18 -37.54
CA THR A 472 -12.14 5.85 -37.98
C THR A 472 -10.63 5.80 -38.15
N ILE A 473 -9.98 4.82 -37.53
CA ILE A 473 -8.56 4.52 -37.65
C ILE A 473 -8.44 3.15 -38.35
N LYS A 474 -7.70 3.10 -39.44
CA LYS A 474 -7.43 1.85 -40.17
C LYS A 474 -5.98 1.45 -39.94
N GLU A 475 -5.77 0.20 -39.56
CA GLU A 475 -4.44 -0.39 -39.42
C GLU A 475 -4.25 -1.46 -40.51
N SER A 476 -3.23 -1.28 -41.34
CA SER A 476 -2.78 -2.25 -42.33
C SER A 476 -1.62 -3.06 -41.75
N HIS A 477 -1.66 -4.39 -41.90
CA HIS A 477 -0.67 -5.38 -41.44
C HIS A 477 -0.79 -5.82 -39.98
N ILE A 478 -1.82 -6.64 -39.71
CA ILE A 478 -1.77 -7.54 -38.55
C ILE A 478 -1.26 -8.90 -39.02
N GLY A 479 -0.21 -9.44 -38.39
CA GLY A 479 0.36 -10.74 -38.74
C GLY A 479 -0.68 -11.87 -38.72
N TYR A 480 -0.45 -12.92 -39.51
CA TYR A 480 -1.38 -14.03 -39.75
C TYR A 480 -1.90 -14.77 -38.49
N ASN A 481 -1.25 -14.58 -37.33
CA ASN A 481 -1.64 -15.16 -36.04
C ASN A 481 -2.45 -14.25 -35.13
N ALA A 482 -2.81 -13.02 -35.52
CA ALA A 482 -3.68 -12.13 -34.75
C ALA A 482 -5.17 -12.48 -34.91
N ARG A 483 -5.47 -13.77 -34.86
CA ARG A 483 -6.82 -14.29 -34.85
C ARG A 483 -7.34 -14.17 -33.41
N PHE A 484 -8.22 -13.20 -33.21
CA PHE A 484 -9.37 -13.19 -32.28
C PHE A 484 -9.43 -12.26 -31.06
N GLU A 485 -8.36 -11.63 -30.57
CA GLU A 485 -8.49 -10.89 -29.30
C GLU A 485 -8.23 -9.38 -29.46
N THR A 486 -9.29 -8.58 -29.28
CA THR A 486 -9.26 -7.12 -29.22
C THR A 486 -8.73 -6.68 -27.86
N ASN A 487 -7.41 -6.71 -27.70
CA ASN A 487 -6.74 -6.43 -26.43
C ASN A 487 -6.69 -4.94 -26.04
N GLU A 488 -7.59 -4.13 -26.58
CA GLU A 488 -7.67 -2.71 -26.27
C GLU A 488 -8.53 -2.47 -25.03
N MET A 489 -7.90 -1.83 -24.06
CA MET A 489 -8.52 -1.34 -22.84
C MET A 489 -8.76 0.15 -22.96
N LEU A 490 -9.77 0.66 -22.25
CA LEU A 490 -10.20 2.04 -22.33
C LEU A 490 -10.54 2.57 -20.93
N TYR A 491 -9.74 3.48 -20.39
CA TYR A 491 -10.08 4.16 -19.14
C TYR A 491 -10.12 5.67 -19.32
N SER A 492 -10.70 6.36 -18.34
CA SER A 492 -10.75 7.82 -18.30
C SER A 492 -9.67 8.36 -17.36
N ASN A 493 -8.99 9.42 -17.77
CA ASN A 493 -8.09 10.20 -16.92
C ASN A 493 -8.51 11.68 -17.01
N GLY A 494 -9.30 12.13 -16.04
CA GLY A 494 -9.95 13.42 -16.08
C GLY A 494 -10.78 13.61 -17.36
N ALA A 495 -10.37 14.56 -18.21
CA ALA A 495 -11.03 14.89 -19.47
C ALA A 495 -10.46 14.13 -20.70
N ARG A 496 -9.66 13.08 -20.50
CA ARG A 496 -9.06 12.29 -21.58
C ARG A 496 -9.50 10.83 -21.52
N GLY A 497 -9.74 10.25 -22.69
CA GLY A 497 -9.87 8.79 -22.83
C GLY A 497 -8.52 8.19 -23.21
N ILE A 498 -8.06 7.19 -22.48
CA ILE A 498 -6.80 6.52 -22.75
C ILE A 498 -7.10 5.11 -23.26
N ILE A 499 -6.68 4.83 -24.49
CA ILE A 499 -6.79 3.52 -25.12
C ILE A 499 -5.40 2.89 -25.15
N PHE A 500 -5.25 1.72 -24.56
CA PHE A 500 -3.96 1.05 -24.50
C PHE A 500 -4.12 -0.47 -24.64
N ARG A 501 -3.02 -1.16 -24.88
CA ARG A 501 -2.95 -2.62 -24.88
C ARG A 501 -2.04 -3.07 -23.74
N PHE A 502 -2.41 -4.17 -23.08
CA PHE A 502 -1.57 -4.73 -22.03
C PHE A 502 -0.17 -5.05 -22.55
N GLY A 503 0.87 -4.59 -21.85
CA GLY A 503 2.28 -4.80 -22.22
C GLY A 503 2.77 -4.00 -23.44
N SER A 504 1.96 -3.09 -23.98
CA SER A 504 2.37 -2.18 -25.06
C SER A 504 3.08 -0.95 -24.51
N GLU A 505 4.20 -0.57 -25.14
CA GLU A 505 4.91 0.70 -24.89
C GLU A 505 4.21 1.91 -25.53
N HIS A 506 3.17 1.66 -26.34
CA HIS A 506 2.38 2.70 -26.98
C HIS A 506 0.96 2.71 -26.43
N HIS A 507 0.44 3.92 -26.23
CA HIS A 507 -0.96 4.17 -25.93
C HIS A 507 -1.51 5.33 -26.75
N ARG A 508 -2.83 5.43 -26.81
CA ARG A 508 -3.55 6.49 -27.53
C ARG A 508 -4.32 7.33 -26.55
N GLU A 509 -4.09 8.63 -26.61
CA GLU A 509 -4.92 9.59 -25.90
C GLU A 509 -5.98 10.13 -26.85
N VAL A 510 -7.22 10.16 -26.39
CA VAL A 510 -8.36 10.76 -27.08
C VAL A 510 -8.75 12.02 -26.31
N SER A 511 -8.45 13.18 -26.90
CA SER A 511 -8.91 14.48 -26.41
C SER A 511 -10.35 14.74 -26.85
N LEU A 512 -11.14 15.35 -25.96
CA LEU A 512 -12.57 15.64 -26.17
C LEU A 512 -12.83 16.86 -27.08
N SER A 513 -11.80 17.63 -27.49
CA SER A 513 -11.96 18.78 -28.38
C SER A 513 -10.69 19.08 -29.21
N PRO A 514 -10.81 19.26 -30.54
CA PRO A 514 -11.62 18.42 -31.45
C PRO A 514 -11.11 16.97 -31.32
N VAL A 515 -11.91 15.92 -31.55
CA VAL A 515 -11.48 14.50 -31.32
C VAL A 515 -10.11 14.20 -31.96
N GLN A 516 -9.06 14.43 -31.18
CA GLN A 516 -7.67 14.31 -31.55
C GLN A 516 -7.21 13.07 -30.80
N CYS A 517 -7.14 11.99 -31.57
CA CYS A 517 -6.48 10.78 -31.12
C CYS A 517 -5.00 10.92 -31.48
N THR A 518 -4.17 11.11 -30.47
CA THR A 518 -2.70 11.16 -30.57
C THR A 518 -2.13 9.87 -30.05
N THR A 519 -1.22 9.26 -30.81
CA THR A 519 -0.45 8.12 -30.30
C THR A 519 0.72 8.69 -29.51
N VAL A 520 0.86 8.23 -28.28
CA VAL A 520 1.89 8.66 -27.34
C VAL A 520 2.79 7.46 -27.03
N GLU A 521 4.10 7.69 -27.06
CA GLU A 521 5.07 6.72 -26.57
C GLU A 521 5.17 6.84 -25.06
N GLY A 522 4.98 5.72 -24.37
CA GLY A 522 4.95 5.66 -22.92
C GLY A 522 4.24 4.39 -22.48
N GLU A 523 4.95 3.56 -21.72
CA GLU A 523 4.38 2.39 -21.08
C GLU A 523 3.31 2.84 -20.06
N VAL A 524 2.04 2.57 -20.35
CA VAL A 524 0.93 2.90 -19.44
C VAL A 524 0.92 1.94 -18.27
N LEU A 525 1.16 0.65 -18.52
CA LEU A 525 1.15 -0.41 -17.51
C LEU A 525 2.37 -1.33 -17.65
N PRO A 526 2.97 -1.78 -16.54
CA PRO A 526 3.99 -2.82 -16.56
C PRO A 526 3.43 -4.12 -17.16
N ARG A 527 4.28 -4.89 -17.84
CA ARG A 527 3.92 -6.20 -18.42
C ARG A 527 3.15 -7.07 -17.43
N TYR A 528 2.10 -7.76 -17.92
CA TYR A 528 1.25 -8.60 -17.10
C TYR A 528 2.08 -9.72 -16.49
N ARG A 529 2.31 -9.68 -15.17
CA ARG A 529 2.99 -10.76 -14.44
C ARG A 529 1.99 -11.87 -14.06
N GLY A 530 1.16 -12.31 -15.00
CA GLY A 530 0.49 -13.60 -14.90
C GLY A 530 1.24 -14.54 -15.82
N ASP A 531 1.50 -15.77 -15.37
CA ASP A 531 2.39 -16.73 -16.03
C ASP A 531 2.24 -16.69 -17.56
N GLU A 532 3.31 -16.25 -18.25
CA GLU A 532 3.31 -15.91 -19.68
C GLU A 532 3.14 -17.14 -20.59
N GLU A 533 2.94 -18.34 -20.03
CA GLU A 533 2.69 -19.59 -20.74
C GLU A 533 1.23 -20.05 -20.59
N GLY A 534 0.26 -19.26 -21.09
CA GLY A 534 -1.08 -19.82 -21.37
C GLY A 534 -2.32 -18.97 -21.08
N VAL A 535 -2.20 -17.75 -20.57
CA VAL A 535 -3.39 -16.90 -20.34
C VAL A 535 -3.93 -16.35 -21.66
N GLN A 536 -5.04 -16.90 -22.15
CA GLN A 536 -5.84 -16.32 -23.26
C GLN A 536 -6.59 -15.08 -22.76
N LEU A 537 -6.54 -13.96 -23.49
CA LEU A 537 -7.21 -12.72 -23.04
C LEU A 537 -8.73 -12.83 -23.09
N ASP A 538 -9.27 -13.78 -23.85
CA ASP A 538 -10.68 -14.15 -23.79
C ASP A 538 -11.12 -14.63 -22.39
N ASN A 539 -10.19 -15.11 -21.55
CA ASN A 539 -10.48 -15.48 -20.16
C ASN A 539 -10.48 -14.28 -19.21
N ILE A 540 -10.12 -13.10 -19.68
CA ILE A 540 -9.99 -11.90 -18.86
C ILE A 540 -11.21 -10.99 -19.05
N LEU A 541 -11.82 -10.59 -17.93
CA LEU A 541 -12.86 -9.58 -17.87
C LEU A 541 -12.28 -8.26 -17.38
N THR A 542 -12.67 -7.15 -18.00
CA THR A 542 -12.12 -5.83 -17.66
C THR A 542 -13.20 -4.82 -17.35
N GLY A 543 -13.06 -4.12 -16.24
CA GLY A 543 -13.85 -2.94 -15.90
C GLY A 543 -12.94 -1.72 -15.81
N ASN A 544 -13.40 -0.58 -16.32
CA ASN A 544 -12.61 0.65 -16.35
C ASN A 544 -13.29 1.73 -15.50
N GLY A 545 -12.48 2.48 -14.76
CA GLY A 545 -12.89 3.62 -13.93
C GLY A 545 -11.95 4.80 -14.15
N GLU A 546 -12.16 5.87 -13.39
CA GLU A 546 -11.26 7.02 -13.42
C GLU A 546 -9.88 6.59 -12.91
N ASN A 547 -8.87 6.66 -13.77
CA ASN A 547 -7.47 6.29 -13.52
C ASN A 547 -7.20 4.81 -13.18
N VAL A 548 -8.23 3.96 -13.16
CA VAL A 548 -8.11 2.57 -12.69
C VAL A 548 -8.68 1.59 -13.72
N VAL A 549 -7.98 0.48 -13.91
CA VAL A 549 -8.45 -0.67 -14.69
C VAL A 549 -8.47 -1.90 -13.78
N SER A 550 -9.61 -2.58 -13.74
CA SER A 550 -9.75 -3.86 -13.03
C SER A 550 -9.79 -4.99 -14.02
N VAL A 551 -8.98 -6.01 -13.75
CA VAL A 551 -8.76 -7.18 -14.61
C VAL A 551 -9.09 -8.40 -13.77
N TYR A 552 -10.12 -9.14 -14.15
CA TYR A 552 -10.48 -10.41 -13.52
C TYR A 552 -10.16 -11.55 -14.47
N ASP A 553 -9.24 -12.40 -14.07
CA ASP A 553 -8.87 -13.59 -14.82
C ASP A 553 -9.76 -14.77 -14.38
N ARG A 554 -10.56 -15.29 -15.32
CA ARG A 554 -11.47 -16.41 -15.08
C ARG A 554 -10.74 -17.75 -14.89
N HIS A 555 -9.52 -17.90 -15.39
CA HIS A 555 -8.75 -19.14 -15.20
C HIS A 555 -8.16 -19.20 -13.80
N THR A 556 -7.47 -18.14 -13.38
CA THR A 556 -6.86 -18.07 -12.05
C THR A 556 -7.85 -17.62 -10.96
N GLN A 557 -9.06 -17.20 -11.33
CA GLN A 557 -10.08 -16.63 -10.44
C GLN A 557 -9.57 -15.44 -9.62
N THR A 558 -8.65 -14.66 -10.20
CA THR A 558 -8.02 -13.52 -9.52
C THR A 558 -8.53 -12.18 -10.04
N LEU A 559 -8.82 -11.25 -9.13
CA LEU A 559 -9.08 -9.86 -9.46
C LEU A 559 -7.80 -9.05 -9.23
N ARG A 560 -7.32 -8.35 -10.25
CA ARG A 560 -6.26 -7.35 -10.16
C ARG A 560 -6.85 -5.96 -10.39
N VAL A 561 -6.51 -5.02 -9.52
CA VAL A 561 -6.85 -3.61 -9.67
C VAL A 561 -5.56 -2.87 -9.99
N ILE A 562 -5.57 -2.10 -11.07
CA ILE A 562 -4.38 -1.44 -11.62
C ILE A 562 -4.63 0.05 -11.64
N ASP A 563 -3.82 0.79 -10.88
CA ASP A 563 -3.78 2.25 -10.96
C ASP A 563 -2.89 2.63 -12.14
N CYS A 564 -3.50 3.27 -13.14
CA CYS A 564 -2.84 3.60 -14.40
C CYS A 564 -1.97 4.87 -14.30
N ILE A 565 -2.08 5.65 -13.21
CA ILE A 565 -1.21 6.80 -12.95
C ILE A 565 0.05 6.36 -12.20
N THR A 566 -0.13 5.64 -11.09
CA THR A 566 1.01 5.17 -10.27
C THR A 566 1.68 3.94 -10.86
N LYS A 567 1.01 3.26 -11.81
CA LYS A 567 1.40 1.96 -12.38
C LYS A 567 1.45 0.83 -11.35
N GLU A 568 0.87 1.06 -10.17
CA GLU A 568 0.77 0.05 -9.13
C GLU A 568 -0.30 -0.99 -9.49
N GLN A 569 0.00 -2.25 -9.21
CA GLN A 569 -0.91 -3.37 -9.38
C GLN A 569 -1.20 -3.99 -8.03
N HIS A 570 -2.49 -4.14 -7.71
CA HIS A 570 -2.96 -4.77 -6.49
C HIS A 570 -3.73 -6.04 -6.84
N LEU A 571 -3.25 -7.17 -6.34
CA LEU A 571 -3.99 -8.43 -6.37
C LEU A 571 -4.99 -8.42 -5.22
N ALA A 572 -6.28 -8.48 -5.54
CA ALA A 572 -7.32 -8.62 -4.54
C ALA A 572 -7.21 -9.99 -3.84
N PRO A 573 -7.60 -10.09 -2.57
CA PRO A 573 -7.70 -11.38 -1.90
C PRO A 573 -8.64 -12.31 -2.70
N PRO A 574 -8.33 -13.62 -2.75
CA PRO A 574 -9.12 -14.58 -3.51
C PRO A 574 -10.57 -14.57 -3.02
N PHE A 575 -11.50 -14.58 -3.98
CA PHE A 575 -12.90 -14.79 -3.65
C PHE A 575 -13.12 -16.29 -3.39
N PRO A 576 -13.88 -16.70 -2.36
CA PRO A 576 -13.93 -18.10 -1.94
C PRO A 576 -14.78 -19.01 -2.83
N TYR A 577 -15.36 -18.49 -3.90
CA TYR A 577 -16.18 -19.27 -4.83
C TYR A 577 -15.85 -18.91 -6.27
N ASP A 578 -16.05 -19.87 -7.17
CA ASP A 578 -15.82 -19.65 -8.59
C ASP A 578 -16.98 -18.90 -9.24
N PHE A 579 -16.65 -17.91 -10.07
CA PHE A 579 -17.62 -17.22 -10.92
C PHE A 579 -17.69 -17.87 -12.31
N GLN A 580 -18.90 -18.20 -12.79
CA GLN A 580 -19.10 -18.73 -14.16
C GLN A 580 -19.36 -17.61 -15.19
N ASP A 581 -20.35 -16.77 -14.91
CA ASP A 581 -20.76 -15.65 -15.77
C ASP A 581 -20.67 -14.37 -14.94
N CYS A 582 -19.62 -13.56 -15.15
CA CYS A 582 -19.45 -12.31 -14.42
C CYS A 582 -19.18 -11.11 -15.33
N THR A 583 -19.55 -9.93 -14.82
CA THR A 583 -19.28 -8.63 -15.44
C THR A 583 -18.75 -7.68 -14.36
N LEU A 584 -17.77 -6.85 -14.76
CA LEU A 584 -17.13 -5.87 -13.89
C LEU A 584 -17.54 -4.44 -14.25
N VAL A 585 -17.70 -3.60 -13.23
CA VAL A 585 -17.73 -2.13 -13.41
C VAL A 585 -17.10 -1.44 -12.21
N HIS A 586 -16.44 -0.31 -12.45
CA HIS A 586 -15.99 0.56 -11.35
C HIS A 586 -17.10 1.53 -10.97
N ALA A 587 -17.24 1.76 -9.67
CA ALA A 587 -18.20 2.71 -9.14
C ALA A 587 -17.70 3.34 -7.84
N ASN A 588 -18.26 4.48 -7.48
CA ASN A 588 -18.13 5.07 -6.16
C ASN A 588 -19.43 4.82 -5.41
N LEU A 589 -19.37 4.11 -4.27
CA LEU A 589 -20.53 3.85 -3.44
C LEU A 589 -20.35 4.49 -2.06
N ALA A 590 -21.45 4.89 -1.42
CA ALA A 590 -21.39 5.38 -0.04
C ALA A 590 -20.80 4.31 0.89
N ALA A 591 -19.79 4.67 1.68
CA ALA A 591 -19.06 3.74 2.55
C ALA A 591 -19.98 2.90 3.46
N ARG A 592 -21.10 3.50 3.89
CA ARG A 592 -22.13 2.84 4.72
C ARG A 592 -22.79 1.62 4.07
N LEU A 593 -22.79 1.53 2.74
CA LEU A 593 -23.37 0.43 1.97
C LEU A 593 -22.47 -0.81 1.99
N LEU A 594 -21.18 -0.62 2.22
CA LEU A 594 -20.18 -1.68 2.31
C LEU A 594 -20.02 -2.20 3.75
N LYS A 595 -20.84 -1.69 4.68
CA LYS A 595 -20.91 -2.17 6.06
C LYS A 595 -21.39 -3.62 6.07
N CYS A 596 -20.66 -4.48 6.78
CA CYS A 596 -21.10 -5.82 7.13
C CYS A 596 -22.42 -5.71 7.89
N ARG A 597 -23.55 -5.96 7.23
CA ARG A 597 -24.84 -6.07 7.92
C ARG A 597 -24.95 -7.51 8.41
N ILE A 598 -24.88 -7.64 9.74
CA ILE A 598 -25.06 -8.84 10.58
C ILE A 598 -23.72 -9.49 11.01
N ASP A 599 -23.45 -9.38 12.31
CA ASP A 599 -22.50 -10.06 13.21
C ASP A 599 -21.25 -10.71 12.60
N CYS A 600 -20.17 -9.94 12.64
CA CYS A 600 -18.78 -10.33 12.39
C CYS A 600 -18.26 -11.35 13.42
N PRO A 601 -17.39 -12.30 13.01
CA PRO A 601 -15.99 -12.18 13.46
C PRO A 601 -14.94 -12.25 12.33
N HIS A 602 -15.28 -12.79 11.16
CA HIS A 602 -14.51 -12.91 9.92
C HIS A 602 -15.59 -13.15 8.86
N CYS A 603 -15.71 -12.38 7.78
CA CYS A 603 -16.71 -12.68 6.73
C CYS A 603 -16.27 -13.87 5.86
N LEU A 604 -16.24 -15.07 6.46
CA LEU A 604 -16.51 -16.32 5.77
C LEU A 604 -17.99 -16.33 5.39
N PHE A 605 -18.21 -16.73 4.15
CA PHE A 605 -19.48 -16.71 3.48
C PHE A 605 -20.37 -17.84 3.98
N GLU A 606 -21.00 -17.66 5.14
CA GLU A 606 -22.23 -18.38 5.45
C GLU A 606 -23.40 -17.50 5.04
N ILE A 607 -23.91 -17.78 3.84
CA ILE A 607 -25.35 -17.63 3.60
C ILE A 607 -26.00 -18.50 4.68
N LYS A 608 -26.42 -17.88 5.80
CA LYS A 608 -27.35 -18.53 6.70
C LYS A 608 -28.51 -18.97 5.83
N SER A 609 -28.69 -20.27 5.77
CA SER A 609 -29.84 -20.91 5.19
C SER A 609 -31.07 -20.37 5.92
N ASP A 610 -31.72 -19.36 5.33
CA ASP A 610 -33.13 -19.10 5.60
C ASP A 610 -33.91 -20.29 5.03
N ILE A 611 -33.92 -21.38 5.83
CA ILE A 611 -35.00 -22.33 5.85
C ILE A 611 -36.06 -21.67 6.73
N ASN A 612 -36.96 -20.94 6.08
CA ASN A 612 -38.41 -20.97 6.33
C ASN A 612 -39.14 -20.29 5.18
#